data_AF-A0A519WUC5-F1
#
_entry.id   AF-A0A519WUC5-F1
#
_cell.length_a   1.000
_cell.length_b   1.000
_cell.length_c   1.000
_cell.angle_alpha   90.00
_cell.angle_beta   90.00
_cell.angle_gamma   90.00
#
_symmetry.space_group_name_H-M   'P 1'
#
loop_
_entity.id
_entity.type
_entity.pdbx_description
1 polymer ?
#
loop_
_entity_poly.entity_id
_entity_poly.type
_entity_poly.pdbx_seq_one_letter_code
_entity_poly.pdbx_strand_id
1 'polypeptide(L)'
;MINLGYPVYILTIIGVWKILGVIAVLVPKFPLVKEWAYAGFFFAMCGALFSHAAKGDGAIELFGPALLLVLTVISWYFRPADRKFK
;
A
#
# COMPACT_ATOMS: atom_id res chain seq x y z
N MET A 1 -11.61 15.90 10.74
CA MET A 1 -10.86 15.21 9.67
C MET A 1 -9.99 16.23 8.96
N ILE A 2 -8.75 16.39 9.39
CA ILE A 2 -7.83 17.39 8.81
C ILE A 2 -7.28 16.79 7.51
N ASN A 3 -7.71 17.34 6.38
CA ASN A 3 -7.36 16.84 5.05
C ASN A 3 -5.90 17.20 4.72
N LEU A 4 -5.17 16.31 4.05
CA LEU A 4 -3.77 16.53 3.61
C LEU A 4 -3.65 17.62 2.53
N GLY A 5 -4.78 18.17 2.06
CA GLY A 5 -4.81 19.17 0.99
C GLY A 5 -4.64 18.57 -0.40
N TYR A 6 -4.57 17.24 -0.53
CA TYR A 6 -4.49 16.58 -1.82
C TYR A 6 -5.78 16.80 -2.64
N PRO A 7 -5.65 17.11 -3.94
CA PRO A 7 -6.79 17.09 -4.85
C PRO A 7 -7.53 15.75 -4.80
N VAL A 8 -8.87 15.80 -4.87
CA VAL A 8 -9.72 14.61 -4.76
C VAL A 8 -9.36 13.54 -5.81
N TYR A 9 -8.94 13.93 -7.01
CA TYR A 9 -8.56 12.97 -8.06
C TYR A 9 -7.35 12.10 -7.66
N ILE A 10 -6.44 12.60 -6.82
CA ILE A 10 -5.31 11.79 -6.33
C ILE A 10 -5.82 10.68 -5.42
N LEU A 11 -6.76 11.02 -4.53
CA LEU A 11 -7.38 10.06 -3.62
C LEU A 11 -8.18 9.00 -4.39
N THR A 12 -8.92 9.40 -5.44
CA THR A 12 -9.65 8.44 -6.28
C THR A 12 -8.72 7.52 -7.04
N ILE A 13 -7.63 8.04 -7.63
CA ILE A 13 -6.61 7.23 -8.32
C ILE A 13 -5.99 6.21 -7.34
N ILE A 14 -5.54 6.65 -6.16
CA ILE A 14 -4.96 5.75 -5.15
C ILE A 14 -5.98 4.69 -4.70
N GLY A 15 -7.24 5.07 -4.52
CA GLY A 15 -8.32 4.16 -4.16
C GLY A 15 -8.53 3.06 -5.21
N VAL A 16 -8.61 3.44 -6.49
CA VAL A 16 -8.73 2.48 -7.60
C VAL A 16 -7.53 1.55 -7.67
N TRP A 17 -6.31 2.09 -7.59
CA TRP A 17 -5.08 1.28 -7.61
C TRP A 17 -4.96 0.34 -6.43
N LYS A 18 -5.44 0.72 -5.24
CA LYS A 18 -5.50 -0.21 -4.09
C LYS A 18 -6.41 -1.41 -4.38
N ILE A 19 -7.59 -1.20 -4.97
CA ILE A 19 -8.50 -2.29 -5.32
C ILE A 19 -7.84 -3.23 -6.34
N LEU A 20 -7.23 -2.67 -7.39
CA LEU A 20 -6.50 -3.44 -8.39
C LEU A 20 -5.32 -4.22 -7.78
N GLY A 21 -4.59 -3.60 -6.85
CA GLY A 21 -3.50 -4.24 -6.11
C GLY A 21 -3.99 -5.42 -5.26
N VAL A 22 -5.13 -5.29 -4.58
CA VAL A 22 -5.73 -6.37 -3.79
C VAL A 22 -6.10 -7.54 -4.71
N ILE A 23 -6.74 -7.25 -5.84
CA ILE A 23 -7.08 -8.27 -6.85
C ILE A 23 -5.81 -8.99 -7.32
N ALA A 24 -4.74 -8.25 -7.65
CA ALA A 24 -3.48 -8.82 -8.08
C ALA A 24 -2.81 -9.72 -7.01
N VAL A 25 -2.89 -9.36 -5.73
CA VAL A 25 -2.35 -10.16 -4.63
C VAL A 25 -3.14 -11.46 -4.45
N LEU A 26 -4.48 -11.41 -4.55
CA LEU A 26 -5.37 -12.55 -4.34
C LEU A 26 -5.35 -13.54 -5.52
N VAL A 27 -5.28 -13.05 -6.75
CA VAL A 27 -5.27 -13.90 -7.94
C VAL A 27 -3.98 -14.75 -7.98
N PRO A 28 -4.10 -16.08 -8.20
CA PRO A 28 -2.94 -16.95 -8.35
C PRO A 28 -2.29 -16.76 -9.73
N LYS A 29 -1.06 -17.28 -9.91
CA LYS A 29 -0.35 -17.43 -11.21
C LYS A 29 0.32 -16.19 -11.83
N PHE A 30 0.09 -14.96 -11.36
CA PHE A 30 0.74 -13.76 -11.90
C PHE A 30 1.83 -13.21 -10.96
N PRO A 31 3.06 -13.77 -10.93
CA PRO A 31 4.11 -13.34 -10.01
C PRO A 31 4.57 -11.90 -10.27
N LEU A 32 4.70 -11.46 -11.53
CA LEU A 32 5.15 -10.10 -11.86
C LEU A 32 4.18 -9.03 -11.37
N VAL A 33 2.89 -9.18 -11.69
CA VAL A 33 1.85 -8.22 -11.29
C VAL A 33 1.72 -8.18 -9.76
N LYS A 34 2.00 -9.30 -9.09
CA LYS A 34 2.03 -9.38 -7.63
C LYS A 34 3.18 -8.60 -7.03
N GLU A 35 4.39 -8.67 -7.60
CA GLU A 35 5.50 -7.80 -7.19
C GLU A 35 5.16 -6.31 -7.37
N TRP A 36 4.54 -5.95 -8.50
CA TRP A 36 4.10 -4.57 -8.73
C TRP A 36 3.06 -4.12 -7.70
N ALA A 37 2.11 -4.99 -7.34
CA ALA A 37 1.12 -4.70 -6.32
C ALA A 37 1.77 -4.47 -4.94
N TYR A 38 2.69 -5.36 -4.53
CA TYR A 38 3.41 -5.21 -3.26
C TYR A 38 4.27 -3.93 -3.23
N ALA A 39 5.00 -3.64 -4.31
CA ALA A 39 5.77 -2.40 -4.44
C ALA A 39 4.84 -1.17 -4.37
N GLY A 40 3.72 -1.19 -5.08
CA GLY A 40 2.72 -0.13 -5.06
C GLY A 40 2.14 0.11 -3.67
N PHE A 41 1.76 -0.94 -2.94
CA PHE A 41 1.31 -0.82 -1.55
C PHE A 41 2.38 -0.25 -0.64
N PHE A 42 3.62 -0.74 -0.77
CA PHE A 42 4.76 -0.23 -0.01
C PHE A 42 4.95 1.27 -0.22
N PHE A 43 5.05 1.72 -1.47
CA PHE A 43 5.24 3.14 -1.78
C PHE A 43 4.04 4.00 -1.35
N ALA A 44 2.81 3.51 -1.52
CA ALA A 44 1.62 4.25 -1.09
C ALA A 44 1.57 4.42 0.44
N MET A 45 1.94 3.40 1.21
CA MET A 45 1.95 3.48 2.68
C MET A 45 3.13 4.31 3.20
N CYS A 46 4.32 4.17 2.60
CA CYS A 46 5.46 5.06 2.87
C CYS A 46 5.08 6.52 2.62
N GLY A 47 4.53 6.81 1.44
CA GLY A 47 4.09 8.14 1.07
C GLY A 47 3.08 8.71 2.07
N ALA A 48 2.05 7.93 2.43
CA ALA A 48 1.08 8.35 3.43
C ALA A 48 1.73 8.66 4.80
N LEU A 49 2.69 7.84 5.26
CA LEU A 49 3.44 8.12 6.50
C LEU A 49 4.19 9.45 6.42
N PHE A 50 4.97 9.65 5.36
CA PHE A 50 5.72 10.90 5.19
C PHE A 50 4.81 12.11 5.07
N SER A 51 3.68 12.00 4.37
CA SER A 51 2.71 13.09 4.24
C SER A 51 2.08 13.47 5.57
N HIS A 52 1.67 12.48 6.38
CA HIS A 52 1.13 12.73 7.73
C HIS A 52 2.19 13.29 8.67
N ALA A 53 3.42 12.76 8.63
CA ALA A 53 4.54 13.27 9.42
C ALA A 53 4.91 14.72 9.05
N ALA A 54 5.00 15.04 7.76
CA ALA A 54 5.33 16.38 7.27
C ALA A 54 4.24 17.41 7.61
N LYS A 55 2.97 16.99 7.68
CA LYS A 55 1.85 17.83 8.11
C LYS A 55 1.82 18.03 9.63
N GLY A 56 2.56 17.23 10.40
CA GLY A 56 2.52 17.24 11.86
C GLY A 56 1.24 16.62 12.43
N ASP A 57 0.62 15.67 11.70
CA ASP A 57 -0.55 14.94 12.20
C ASP A 57 -0.19 14.06 13.40
N GLY A 58 -1.19 13.70 14.21
CA GLY A 58 -1.01 12.90 15.41
C GLY A 58 -0.63 11.44 15.15
N ALA A 59 -0.30 10.73 16.22
CA ALA A 59 0.08 9.31 16.15
C ALA A 59 -1.03 8.42 15.57
N ILE A 60 -2.30 8.81 15.71
CA ILE A 60 -3.43 8.01 15.22
C ILE A 60 -3.54 8.03 13.69
N GLU A 61 -3.17 9.14 13.05
CA GLU A 61 -3.13 9.26 11.58
C GLU A 61 -1.95 8.49 10.97
N LEU A 62 -0.83 8.38 11.71
CA LEU A 62 0.34 7.59 11.31
C LEU A 62 0.12 6.07 11.47
N PHE A 63 -0.74 5.67 12.40
CA PHE A 63 -0.96 4.27 12.76
C PHE A 63 -1.44 3.42 11.57
N GLY A 64 -2.45 3.89 10.83
CA GLY A 64 -3.04 3.15 9.71
C GLY A 64 -2.01 2.81 8.61
N PRO A 65 -1.32 3.82 8.04
CA PRO A 65 -0.25 3.61 7.08
C PRO A 65 0.90 2.73 7.61
N ALA A 66 1.33 2.92 8.86
CA ALA A 66 2.38 2.11 9.48
C ALA A 66 1.99 0.63 9.57
N LEU A 67 0.79 0.35 10.10
CA LEU A 67 0.28 -1.01 10.23
C LEU A 67 0.20 -1.70 8.87
N LEU A 68 -0.38 -1.04 7.87
CA LEU A 68 -0.51 -1.60 6.52
C LEU A 68 0.84 -1.81 5.85
N LEU A 69 1.82 -0.94 6.09
CA LEU A 69 3.18 -1.12 5.58
C LEU A 69 3.82 -2.39 6.15
N VAL A 70 3.75 -2.57 7.48
CA VAL A 70 4.26 -3.76 8.15
C VAL A 70 3.58 -5.02 7.62
N LEU A 71 2.25 -5.03 7.54
CA LEU A 71 1.49 -6.16 7.01
C LEU A 71 1.84 -6.46 5.54
N THR A 72 2.08 -5.43 4.72
CA THR A 72 2.50 -5.59 3.33
C THR A 72 3.86 -6.29 3.23
N VAL A 73 4.84 -5.86 4.03
CA VAL A 73 6.19 -6.46 4.05
C VAL A 73 6.14 -7.91 4.56
N ILE A 74 5.41 -8.17 5.64
CA ILE A 74 5.23 -9.52 6.18
C ILE A 74 4.56 -10.43 5.15
N SER A 75 3.46 -9.97 4.55
CA SER A 75 2.73 -10.72 3.51
C SER A 75 3.60 -11.04 2.30
N TRP A 76 4.41 -10.08 1.86
CA TRP A 76 5.36 -10.28 0.76
C TRP A 76 6.44 -11.31 1.10
N TYR A 77 7.07 -11.19 2.28
CA TYR A 77 8.16 -12.05 2.72
C TYR A 77 7.74 -13.51 2.88
N PHE A 78 6.62 -13.74 3.58
CA PHE A 78 6.06 -15.06 3.85
C PHE A 78 5.19 -15.62 2.72
N ARG A 79 5.18 -14.96 1.55
CA ARG A 79 4.46 -15.47 0.39
C ARG A 79 4.95 -16.88 0.01
N PRO A 80 4.04 -17.85 -0.24
CA PRO A 80 4.38 -19.20 -0.70
C PRO A 80 5.28 -19.22 -1.94
N ALA A 81 6.16 -20.24 -2.02
CA ALA A 81 7.16 -20.36 -3.10
C ALA A 81 6.54 -20.55 -4.49
N ASP A 82 5.39 -21.23 -4.59
CA ASP A 82 4.61 -21.38 -5.83
C ASP A 82 4.10 -20.04 -6.39
N ARG A 83 4.11 -18.99 -5.56
CA ARG A 83 3.73 -17.63 -5.95
C ARG A 83 4.93 -16.74 -6.21
N LYS A 84 6.18 -17.18 -6.01
CA LYS A 84 7.41 -16.44 -6.32
C LYS A 84 7.82 -16.70 -7.76
N PHE A 85 8.66 -15.83 -8.31
CA PHE A 85 9.34 -16.16 -9.57
C PHE A 85 10.19 -17.41 -9.36
N LYS A 86 10.16 -18.31 -10.34
CA LYS A 86 11.11 -19.41 -10.44
C LYS A 86 12.35 -18.95 -11.18
#